data_AF-A0A839JKI7-F1
#
_entry.id   AF-A0A839JKI7-F1
#
_cell.length_a   1.000
_cell.length_b   1.000
_cell.length_c   1.000
_cell.angle_alpha   90.00
_cell.angle_beta   90.00
_cell.angle_gamma   90.00
#
_symmetry.space_group_name_H-M   'P 1'
#
loop_
_entity.id
_entity.type
_entity.pdbx_description
1 polymer ?
#
loop_
_entity_poly.entity_id
_entity_poly.type
_entity_poly.pdbx_seq_one_letter_code
_entity_poly.pdbx_strand_id
1 'polypeptide(L)'
;MLRRLCRSIIVLALVVTSVSVALPAREAHASCDDVVMGFPTWYRGLDCNDGHVNLDGKKLGEVAMIIGLNVIDVGLRIVGIIATVMIVYSGYLFMLSTGEGVAEKTKKARTALTSAIIGLVLAVSAAFVISFIVSRMK
;
A
#
# COMPACT_ATOMS: atom_id res chain seq x y z
N MET A 1 -53.13 -9.49 -34.79
CA MET A 1 -51.88 -8.72 -34.94
C MET A 1 -50.94 -8.87 -33.73
N LEU A 2 -51.45 -8.96 -32.50
CA LEU A 2 -50.66 -9.11 -31.26
C LEU A 2 -49.70 -10.33 -31.21
N ARG A 3 -50.08 -11.47 -31.80
CA ARG A 3 -49.23 -12.68 -31.87
C ARG A 3 -47.99 -12.55 -32.78
N ARG A 4 -48.01 -11.62 -33.75
CA ARG A 4 -46.85 -11.36 -34.64
C ARG A 4 -45.81 -10.48 -33.94
N LEU A 5 -46.27 -9.52 -33.13
CA LEU A 5 -45.41 -8.66 -32.30
C LEU A 5 -44.68 -9.45 -31.19
N CYS A 6 -45.37 -10.35 -30.48
CA CYS A 6 -44.72 -11.21 -29.47
C CYS A 6 -43.64 -12.13 -30.05
N ARG A 7 -43.85 -12.73 -31.23
CA ARG A 7 -42.82 -13.59 -31.86
C ARG A 7 -41.59 -12.78 -32.26
N SER A 8 -41.76 -11.55 -32.72
CA SER A 8 -40.62 -10.67 -33.05
C SER A 8 -39.85 -10.23 -31.80
N ILE A 9 -40.53 -9.94 -30.69
CA ILE A 9 -39.88 -9.57 -29.41
C ILE A 9 -39.09 -10.75 -28.84
N ILE A 10 -39.63 -11.97 -28.91
CA ILE A 10 -38.94 -13.19 -28.42
C ILE A 10 -37.70 -13.50 -29.27
N VAL A 11 -37.77 -13.34 -30.60
CA VAL A 11 -36.60 -13.53 -31.48
C VAL A 11 -35.55 -12.45 -31.25
N LEU A 12 -35.96 -11.19 -31.03
CA LEU A 12 -35.04 -10.11 -30.71
C LEU A 12 -34.33 -10.36 -29.36
N ALA A 13 -35.05 -10.84 -28.35
CA ALA A 13 -34.48 -11.20 -27.05
C ALA A 13 -33.48 -12.36 -27.13
N LEU A 14 -33.76 -13.37 -27.98
CA LEU A 14 -32.87 -14.51 -28.22
C LEU A 14 -31.60 -14.15 -28.99
N VAL A 15 -31.65 -13.16 -29.88
CA VAL A 15 -30.47 -12.71 -30.62
C VAL A 15 -29.54 -11.90 -29.69
N VAL A 16 -30.10 -11.08 -28.80
CA VAL A 16 -29.32 -10.26 -27.85
C VAL A 16 -28.51 -11.11 -26.86
N THR A 17 -28.99 -12.29 -26.46
CA THR A 17 -28.24 -13.17 -25.54
C THR A 17 -27.06 -13.89 -26.20
N SER A 18 -27.07 -14.07 -27.53
CA SER A 18 -25.98 -14.73 -28.25
C SER A 18 -24.77 -13.83 -28.51
N VAL A 19 -24.96 -12.50 -28.59
CA VAL A 19 -23.89 -11.54 -28.93
C VAL A 19 -22.94 -11.27 -27.75
N SER A 20 -23.37 -11.52 -26.51
CA SER A 20 -22.55 -11.27 -25.31
C SER A 20 -21.42 -12.29 -25.09
N VAL A 21 -21.31 -13.36 -25.89
CA VAL A 21 -20.31 -14.44 -25.67
C VAL A 21 -19.00 -14.23 -26.45
N ALA A 22 -18.90 -13.17 -27.27
CA ALA A 22 -17.71 -12.90 -28.08
C ALA A 22 -16.80 -11.78 -27.53
N LEU A 23 -16.71 -11.62 -26.20
CA LEU A 23 -15.58 -10.87 -25.65
C LEU A 23 -14.33 -11.75 -25.75
N PRO A 24 -13.27 -11.30 -26.45
CA PRO A 24 -12.00 -12.00 -26.35
C PRO A 24 -11.62 -12.01 -24.87
N ALA A 25 -11.38 -13.20 -24.32
CA ALA A 25 -10.68 -13.33 -23.05
C ALA A 25 -9.30 -12.69 -23.28
N ARG A 26 -9.16 -11.42 -22.90
CA ARG A 26 -7.83 -10.83 -22.74
C ARG A 26 -7.16 -11.68 -21.69
N GLU A 27 -6.05 -12.29 -22.07
CA GLU A 27 -5.17 -12.93 -21.12
C GLU A 27 -4.82 -11.87 -20.08
N ALA A 28 -5.25 -12.11 -18.85
CA ALA A 28 -4.85 -11.32 -17.71
C ALA A 28 -3.39 -11.68 -17.43
N HIS A 29 -2.47 -11.15 -18.24
CA HIS A 29 -1.09 -11.01 -17.79
C HIS A 29 -1.17 -10.23 -16.49
N ALA A 30 -0.66 -10.81 -15.40
CA ALA A 30 -0.51 -10.10 -14.14
C ALA A 30 0.40 -8.90 -14.42
N SER A 31 -0.17 -7.72 -14.61
CA SER A 31 0.60 -6.49 -14.81
C SER A 31 1.46 -6.30 -13.57
N CYS A 32 2.77 -6.22 -13.77
CA CYS A 32 3.69 -5.90 -12.69
C CYS A 32 3.53 -4.42 -12.36
N ASP A 33 2.61 -4.12 -11.45
CA ASP A 33 2.39 -2.76 -10.99
C ASP A 33 3.35 -2.43 -9.84
N ASP A 34 4.02 -1.28 -9.94
CA ASP A 34 4.95 -0.79 -8.92
C ASP A 34 4.24 -0.37 -7.61
N VAL A 35 2.92 -0.18 -7.67
CA VAL A 35 2.09 0.30 -6.56
C VAL A 35 0.80 -0.52 -6.51
N VAL A 36 0.56 -1.16 -5.36
CA VAL A 36 -0.68 -1.88 -5.07
C VAL A 36 -1.37 -1.17 -3.92
N MET A 37 -2.59 -0.66 -4.16
CA MET A 37 -3.39 0.06 -3.16
C MET A 37 -2.63 1.21 -2.45
N GLY A 38 -1.84 2.00 -3.18
CA GLY A 38 -1.09 3.15 -2.64
C GLY A 38 0.19 2.78 -1.87
N PHE A 39 0.46 1.49 -1.69
CA PHE A 39 1.71 0.98 -1.12
C PHE A 39 2.64 0.52 -2.26
N PRO A 40 3.93 0.86 -2.20
CA PRO A 40 4.88 0.39 -3.19
C PRO A 40 5.09 -1.11 -3.00
N THR A 41 5.34 -1.82 -4.09
CA THR A 41 5.59 -3.26 -4.03
C THR A 41 7.03 -3.55 -3.61
N TRP A 42 7.25 -4.71 -2.99
CA TRP A 42 8.58 -5.14 -2.55
C TRP A 42 9.53 -5.40 -3.75
N TYR A 43 8.98 -5.79 -4.90
CA TYR A 43 9.71 -6.07 -6.13
C TYR A 43 9.89 -4.85 -7.05
N ARG A 44 9.44 -3.66 -6.63
CA ARG A 44 9.53 -2.42 -7.41
C ARG A 44 10.97 -2.13 -7.86
N GLY A 45 11.18 -1.93 -9.16
CA GLY A 45 12.50 -1.71 -9.74
C GLY A 45 13.30 -2.99 -10.07
N LEU A 46 12.67 -4.17 -10.05
CA LEU A 46 13.18 -5.39 -10.65
C LEU A 46 12.61 -5.58 -12.06
N ASP A 47 13.32 -6.32 -12.92
CA ASP A 47 12.84 -6.62 -14.28
C ASP A 47 11.65 -7.57 -14.21
N CYS A 48 10.56 -7.22 -14.87
CA CYS A 48 9.32 -7.97 -14.82
C CYS A 48 8.79 -8.17 -16.25
N ASN A 49 8.69 -9.42 -16.68
CA ASN A 49 8.13 -9.81 -17.97
C ASN A 49 7.00 -10.83 -17.74
N ASP A 50 5.88 -10.63 -18.43
CA ASP A 50 4.70 -11.52 -18.40
C ASP A 50 4.19 -11.91 -16.99
N GLY A 51 4.34 -11.01 -16.01
CA GLY A 51 3.87 -11.22 -14.64
C GLY A 51 4.82 -11.97 -13.72
N HIS A 52 6.05 -12.25 -14.17
CA HIS A 52 7.09 -12.86 -13.37
C HIS A 52 8.29 -11.92 -13.21
N VAL A 53 8.81 -11.85 -11.98
CA VAL A 53 10.05 -11.12 -11.68
C VAL A 53 11.23 -11.94 -12.20
N ASN A 54 11.95 -11.39 -13.18
CA ASN A 54 13.13 -12.02 -13.76
C ASN A 54 14.38 -11.60 -12.99
N LEU A 55 15.12 -12.59 -12.46
CA LEU A 55 16.36 -12.40 -11.69
C LEU A 55 17.61 -12.82 -12.46
N ASP A 56 17.46 -13.20 -13.73
CA ASP A 56 18.54 -13.80 -14.51
C ASP A 56 19.69 -12.81 -14.74
N GLY A 57 20.92 -13.27 -14.52
CA GLY A 57 22.14 -12.46 -14.64
C GLY A 57 22.35 -11.37 -13.56
N LYS A 58 21.47 -11.20 -12.57
CA LYS A 58 21.68 -10.22 -11.48
C LYS A 58 22.39 -10.84 -10.27
N LYS A 59 23.29 -10.07 -9.65
CA LYS A 59 23.93 -10.47 -8.39
C LYS A 59 22.89 -10.50 -7.28
N LEU A 60 22.82 -11.61 -6.53
CA LEU A 60 21.91 -11.74 -5.38
C LEU A 60 22.02 -10.57 -4.39
N GLY A 61 23.23 -10.06 -4.16
CA GLY A 61 23.45 -8.92 -3.24
C GLY A 61 22.76 -7.63 -3.70
N GLU A 62 22.72 -7.34 -5.00
CA GLU A 62 22.09 -6.14 -5.53
C GLU A 62 20.57 -6.25 -5.46
N VAL A 63 20.03 -7.41 -5.83
CA VAL A 63 18.59 -7.71 -5.71
C VAL A 63 18.14 -7.65 -4.24
N ALA A 64 18.92 -8.23 -3.32
CA ALA A 64 18.62 -8.20 -1.89
C ALA A 64 18.60 -6.76 -1.34
N MET A 65 19.51 -5.90 -1.78
CA MET A 65 19.51 -4.49 -1.39
C MET A 65 18.27 -3.76 -1.91
N ILE A 66 17.89 -3.94 -3.18
CA ILE A 66 16.68 -3.30 -3.76
C ILE A 66 15.43 -3.71 -3.00
N ILE A 67 15.27 -5.02 -2.76
CA ILE A 67 14.13 -5.55 -2.00
C ILE A 67 14.14 -4.97 -0.57
N GLY A 68 15.30 -4.96 0.09
CA GLY A 68 15.45 -4.39 1.42
C GLY A 68 15.01 -2.92 1.50
N LEU A 69 15.44 -2.09 0.55
CA LEU A 69 15.05 -0.69 0.49
C LEU A 69 13.54 -0.52 0.30
N ASN A 70 12.93 -1.30 -0.59
CA ASN A 70 11.48 -1.22 -0.82
C ASN A 70 10.67 -1.67 0.39
N VAL A 71 11.08 -2.75 1.06
CA VAL A 71 10.42 -3.22 2.29
C VAL A 71 10.49 -2.16 3.39
N ILE A 72 11.63 -1.48 3.52
CA ILE A 72 11.80 -0.39 4.48
C ILE A 72 10.92 0.81 4.10
N ASP A 73 10.81 1.16 2.82
CA ASP A 73 9.90 2.23 2.37
C ASP A 73 8.44 1.94 2.77
N VAL A 74 7.96 0.71 2.54
CA VAL A 74 6.63 0.27 3.00
C VAL A 74 6.51 0.40 4.52
N GLY A 75 7.51 -0.07 5.26
CA GLY A 75 7.56 0.05 6.71
C GLY A 75 7.49 1.50 7.21
N LEU A 76 8.24 2.42 6.58
CA LEU A 76 8.25 3.85 6.91
C LEU A 76 6.89 4.49 6.68
N ARG A 77 6.18 4.13 5.60
CA ARG A 77 4.81 4.61 5.35
C ARG A 77 3.85 4.15 6.45
N ILE A 78 3.91 2.87 6.83
CA ILE A 78 3.09 2.32 7.92
C ILE A 78 3.38 3.01 9.24
N VAL A 79 4.67 3.17 9.59
CA VAL A 79 5.09 3.87 10.81
C VAL A 79 4.62 5.32 10.81
N GLY A 80 4.71 6.03 9.68
CA GLY A 80 4.22 7.40 9.56
C GLY A 80 2.72 7.52 9.84
N ILE A 81 1.91 6.60 9.31
CA ILE A 81 0.47 6.55 9.57
C ILE A 81 0.19 6.28 11.05
N ILE A 82 0.84 5.27 11.65
CA ILE A 82 0.68 4.92 13.06
C ILE A 82 1.09 6.08 13.97
N ALA A 83 2.24 6.70 13.71
CA ALA A 83 2.74 7.83 14.47
C ALA A 83 1.77 9.01 14.44
N THR A 84 1.20 9.32 13.26
CA THR A 84 0.21 10.38 13.10
C THR A 84 -1.03 10.13 13.96
N VAL A 85 -1.58 8.91 13.92
CA VAL A 85 -2.75 8.55 14.75
C VAL A 85 -2.44 8.63 16.24
N MET A 86 -1.26 8.16 16.67
CA MET A 86 -0.84 8.21 18.07
C MET A 86 -0.63 9.63 18.58
N ILE A 87 -0.09 10.53 17.75
CA ILE A 87 0.08 11.96 18.09
C ILE A 87 -1.29 12.60 18.29
N VAL A 88 -2.24 12.38 17.36
CA VAL A 88 -3.60 12.92 17.46
C VAL A 88 -4.30 12.39 18.71
N TYR A 89 -4.22 11.08 18.97
CA TYR A 89 -4.81 10.46 20.17
C TYR A 89 -4.21 11.02 21.46
N SER A 90 -2.89 11.20 21.51
CA SER A 90 -2.19 11.75 22.68
C SER A 90 -2.56 13.22 22.92
N GLY A 91 -2.72 14.01 21.85
CA GLY A 91 -3.18 15.39 21.92
C GLY A 91 -4.61 15.50 22.44
N TYR A 92 -5.52 14.65 21.96
CA TYR A 92 -6.90 14.60 22.45
C TYR A 92 -6.95 14.22 23.94
N LEU A 93 -6.17 13.22 24.35
CA LEU A 93 -6.07 12.82 25.76
C LEU A 93 -5.56 13.99 26.63
N PHE A 94 -4.62 14.78 26.13
CA PHE A 94 -4.12 15.96 26.83
C PHE A 94 -5.19 17.05 26.98
N MET A 95 -5.93 17.37 25.91
CA MET A 95 -7.00 18.39 25.95
C MET A 95 -8.16 18.00 26.87
N LEU A 96 -8.51 16.72 26.92
CA LEU A 96 -9.60 16.22 27.76
C LEU A 96 -9.21 15.94 29.22
N SER A 97 -7.96 16.19 29.61
CA SER A 97 -7.48 15.92 30.98
C SER A 97 -8.02 16.89 32.05
N THR A 98 -9.17 17.52 31.82
CA THR A 98 -9.84 18.43 32.75
C THR A 98 -10.78 17.66 33.69
N GLY A 99 -10.44 17.57 34.98
CA GLY A 99 -11.24 16.90 36.02
C GLY A 99 -10.41 16.17 37.07
N GLU A 100 -11.03 15.26 37.83
CA GLU A 100 -10.34 14.36 38.76
C GLU A 100 -9.37 13.42 38.00
N GLY A 101 -8.13 13.31 38.48
CA GLY A 101 -7.10 12.48 37.83
C GLY A 101 -6.27 13.19 36.74
N VAL A 102 -6.34 14.52 36.64
CA VAL A 102 -5.55 15.36 35.72
C VAL A 102 -4.06 14.99 35.66
N ALA A 103 -3.42 14.71 36.80
CA ALA A 103 -2.00 14.37 36.86
C ALA A 103 -1.68 13.05 36.14
N GLU A 104 -2.53 12.03 36.29
CA GLU A 104 -2.33 10.72 35.69
C GLU A 104 -2.58 10.75 34.18
N LYS A 105 -3.70 11.36 33.76
CA LYS A 105 -4.08 11.50 32.34
C LYS A 105 -3.05 12.32 31.57
N THR A 106 -2.57 13.42 32.16
CA THR A 106 -1.51 14.26 31.58
C THR A 106 -0.19 13.52 31.47
N LYS A 107 0.20 12.76 32.49
CA LYS A 107 1.43 11.95 32.45
C LYS A 107 1.35 10.89 31.34
N LYS A 108 0.23 10.19 31.22
CA LYS A 108 0.00 9.19 30.17
C LYS A 108 0.04 9.81 28.78
N ALA A 109 -0.60 10.96 28.58
CA ALA A 109 -0.57 11.69 27.31
C ALA A 109 0.85 12.12 26.93
N ARG A 110 1.62 12.64 27.88
CA ARG A 110 3.03 13.02 27.65
C ARG A 110 3.89 11.82 27.29
N THR A 111 3.79 10.72 28.02
CA THR A 111 4.56 9.50 27.72
C THR A 111 4.20 8.91 26.36
N ALA A 112 2.91 8.90 26.00
CA ALA A 112 2.46 8.41 24.70
C ALA A 112 2.94 9.32 23.54
N LEU A 113 2.95 10.63 23.76
CA LEU A 113 3.44 11.59 22.77
C LEU A 113 4.96 11.46 22.60
N THR A 114 5.73 11.40 23.69
CA THR A 114 7.19 11.26 23.60
C THR A 114 7.59 9.94 22.97
N SER A 115 6.91 8.83 23.28
CA SER A 115 7.22 7.53 22.66
C SER A 115 6.90 7.52 21.16
N ALA A 116 5.79 8.14 20.74
CA ALA A 116 5.45 8.29 19.32
C ALA A 116 6.51 9.12 18.56
N ILE A 117 6.97 10.24 19.15
CA ILE A 117 7.99 11.09 18.55
C ILE A 117 9.34 10.36 18.46
N ILE A 118 9.76 9.68 19.53
CA ILE A 118 11.02 8.92 19.53
C ILE A 118 11.00 7.84 18.46
N GLY A 119 9.89 7.10 18.32
CA GLY A 119 9.73 6.09 17.26
C GLY A 119 9.83 6.69 15.85
N LEU A 120 9.21 7.85 15.63
CA LEU A 120 9.28 8.55 14.34
C LEU A 120 10.71 9.02 14.04
N VAL A 121 11.40 9.61 15.01
CA VAL A 121 12.78 10.07 14.87
C VAL A 121 13.70 8.89 14.56
N LEU A 122 13.56 7.77 15.26
CA LEU A 122 14.34 6.56 15.01
C LEU A 122 14.10 6.03 13.59
N ALA A 123 12.85 5.97 13.13
CA ALA A 123 12.49 5.54 11.79
C ALA A 123 13.13 6.42 10.71
N VAL A 124 13.05 7.74 10.85
CA VAL A 124 13.67 8.70 9.91
C VAL A 124 15.19 8.57 9.94
N SER A 125 15.79 8.47 11.12
CA SER A 125 17.24 8.32 11.26
C SER A 125 17.78 7.05 10.59
N ALA A 126 17.07 5.92 10.71
CA ALA A 126 17.41 4.68 10.03
C ALA A 126 17.39 4.85 8.51
N ALA A 127 16.35 5.50 7.96
CA ALA A 127 16.23 5.77 6.53
C ALA A 127 17.41 6.61 5.99
N PHE A 128 17.86 7.61 6.76
CA PHE A 128 19.03 8.42 6.44
C PHE A 128 20.31 7.57 6.37
N VAL A 129 20.54 6.70 7.36
CA VAL A 129 21.74 5.84 7.40
C VAL A 129 21.76 4.89 6.19
N ILE A 130 20.63 4.27 5.85
CA ILE A 130 20.54 3.36 4.71
C ILE A 130 20.82 4.10 3.40
N SER A 131 20.21 5.26 3.21
CA SER A 131 20.40 6.10 2.02
C SER A 131 21.85 6.55 1.88
N PHE A 132 22.50 6.86 3.00
CA PHE A 132 23.93 7.19 3.02
C PHE A 132 24.80 6.01 2.57
N ILE A 133 24.55 4.80 3.08
CA ILE A 133 25.31 3.60 2.68
C ILE A 133 25.13 3.32 1.18
N VAL A 134 23.89 3.38 0.69
CA VAL A 134 23.57 3.11 -0.73
C VAL A 134 24.25 4.12 -1.65
N SER A 135 24.26 5.41 -1.27
CA SER A 135 24.95 6.46 -2.02
C SER A 135 26.47 6.27 -2.08
N ARG A 136 27.07 5.47 -1.18
CA ARG A 136 28.51 5.18 -1.17
C ARG A 136 28.89 3.91 -1.93
N MET A 137 27.92 3.02 -2.19
CA MET A 137 28.15 1.77 -2.93
C MET A 137 27.96 1.90 -4.44
N LYS A 138 27.37 3.01 -4.88
CA LYS A 138 27.24 3.37 -6.30
C LYS A 138 28.47 4.16 -6.74
#